data_AF-A0A7C4IKJ6-F1
#
_entry.id   AF-A0A7C4IKJ6-F1
#
_cell.length_a   1.000
_cell.length_b   1.000
_cell.length_c   1.000
_cell.angle_alpha   90.00
_cell.angle_beta   90.00
_cell.angle_gamma   90.00
#
_symmetry.space_group_name_H-M   'P 1'
#
loop_
_entity.id
_entity.type
_entity.pdbx_description
1 polymer ?
#
loop_
_entity_poly.entity_id
_entity_poly.type
_entity_poly.pdbx_seq_one_letter_code
_entity_poly.pdbx_strand_id
1 'polypeptide(L)'
;MNNQNSIRILSITAVLLALACIFLPRPLEAQFAVNDRDYLLTAVPSQTGGDALYVTDTRTGRVIVFAWDPNQRTLVPKATGDLTQLIK
;
A
#
# COMPACT_ATOMS: atom_id res chain seq x y z
N MET A 1 30.59 -35.57 -6.07
CA MET A 1 29.39 -34.85 -5.60
C MET A 1 28.89 -34.03 -6.78
N ASN A 2 27.75 -34.40 -7.36
CA ASN A 2 27.48 -34.13 -8.79
C ASN A 2 27.00 -32.68 -9.02
N ASN A 3 27.87 -31.86 -9.61
CA ASN A 3 27.68 -30.44 -9.92
C ASN A 3 26.37 -30.16 -10.71
N GLN A 4 25.85 -31.17 -11.40
CA GLN A 4 24.61 -31.12 -12.18
C GLN A 4 23.36 -30.87 -11.32
N ASN A 5 23.35 -31.31 -10.05
CA ASN A 5 22.22 -31.09 -9.13
C ASN A 5 22.14 -29.63 -8.69
N SER A 6 23.30 -28.99 -8.48
CA SER A 6 23.38 -27.58 -8.07
C SER A 6 22.82 -26.64 -9.14
N ILE A 7 23.11 -26.92 -10.42
CA ILE A 7 22.61 -26.12 -11.55
C ILE A 7 21.08 -26.19 -11.63
N ARG A 8 20.50 -27.40 -11.46
CA ARG A 8 19.05 -27.59 -11.51
C ARG A 8 18.35 -26.81 -10.40
N ILE A 9 18.85 -26.94 -9.18
CA ILE A 9 18.31 -26.24 -8.01
C ILE A 9 18.39 -24.72 -8.22
N LEU A 10 19.54 -24.21 -8.66
CA LEU A 10 19.69 -22.77 -8.87
C LEU A 10 18.77 -22.25 -9.98
N SER A 11 18.57 -23.00 -11.07
CA SER A 11 17.67 -22.59 -12.15
C SER A 11 16.20 -22.55 -11.72
N ILE A 12 15.75 -23.50 -10.89
CA ILE A 12 14.38 -23.53 -10.38
C ILE A 12 14.16 -22.37 -9.41
N THR A 13 15.11 -22.13 -8.49
CA THR A 13 15.04 -21.00 -7.56
C THR A 13 15.04 -19.66 -8.29
N ALA A 14 15.84 -19.52 -9.36
CA ALA A 14 15.87 -18.31 -10.18
C ALA A 14 14.53 -18.05 -10.87
N VAL A 15 13.87 -19.09 -11.40
CA VAL A 15 12.53 -18.97 -12.01
C VAL A 15 11.49 -18.58 -10.97
N LEU A 16 11.52 -19.19 -9.77
CA LEU A 16 10.61 -18.84 -8.69
C LEU A 16 10.79 -17.38 -8.23
N LEU A 17 12.03 -16.92 -8.10
CA LEU A 17 12.34 -15.52 -7.78
C LEU A 17 11.91 -14.57 -8.89
N ALA A 18 12.11 -14.93 -10.15
CA ALA A 18 11.67 -14.12 -11.29
C ALA A 18 10.14 -13.94 -11.29
N LEU A 19 9.39 -15.01 -11.04
CA LEU A 19 7.94 -14.94 -10.91
C LEU A 19 7.53 -14.08 -9.71
N ALA A 20 8.18 -14.23 -8.57
CA ALA A 20 7.92 -13.38 -7.40
C ALA A 20 8.15 -11.89 -7.73
N CYS A 21 9.27 -11.54 -8.36
CA CYS A 21 9.56 -10.15 -8.74
C CYS A 21 8.56 -9.56 -9.74
N ILE A 22 7.93 -10.36 -10.60
CA ILE A 22 6.93 -9.90 -11.56
C ILE A 22 5.59 -9.65 -10.89
N PHE A 23 5.20 -10.49 -9.93
CA PHE A 23 3.88 -10.42 -9.29
C PHE A 23 3.84 -9.63 -7.99
N LEU A 24 5.00 -9.23 -7.43
CA LEU A 24 5.01 -8.35 -6.27
C LEU A 24 4.43 -6.98 -6.64
N PRO A 25 3.36 -6.51 -5.97
CA PRO A 25 2.84 -5.17 -6.17
C PRO A 25 3.95 -4.16 -5.88
N ARG A 26 4.17 -3.19 -6.78
CA ARG A 26 5.06 -2.08 -6.46
C ARG A 26 4.44 -1.33 -5.27
N PRO A 27 5.18 -1.12 -4.17
CA PRO A 27 4.69 -0.27 -3.10
C PRO A 27 4.43 1.11 -3.71
N LEU A 28 3.22 1.63 -3.51
CA LEU A 28 2.92 3.00 -3.89
C LEU A 28 3.89 3.93 -3.17
N GLU A 29 4.63 4.74 -3.92
CA GLU A 29 5.35 5.85 -3.29
C GLU A 29 4.31 6.78 -2.68
N ALA A 30 4.55 7.22 -1.45
CA ALA A 30 3.59 8.06 -0.75
C ALA A 30 3.36 9.36 -1.54
N GLN A 31 2.17 9.51 -2.12
CA GLN A 31 1.81 10.66 -2.91
C GLN A 31 0.94 11.58 -2.07
N PHE A 32 1.33 12.86 -2.03
CA PHE A 32 0.61 13.91 -1.32
C PHE A 32 -0.03 14.84 -2.34
N ALA A 33 -1.33 15.09 -2.17
CA ALA A 33 -2.05 16.11 -2.92
C ALA A 33 -2.76 17.03 -1.92
N VAL A 34 -2.68 18.34 -2.16
CA VAL A 34 -3.39 19.34 -1.36
C VAL A 34 -4.53 19.87 -2.22
N ASN A 35 -5.77 19.69 -1.74
CA ASN A 35 -6.94 20.25 -2.39
C ASN A 35 -7.46 21.42 -1.55
N ASP A 36 -7.52 22.60 -2.17
CA ASP A 36 -8.16 23.81 -1.63
C ASP A 36 -7.68 24.26 -0.23
N ARG A 37 -6.43 23.93 0.14
CA ARG A 37 -5.77 24.11 1.46
C ARG A 37 -6.41 23.38 2.65
N ASP A 38 -7.69 23.09 2.58
CA ASP A 38 -8.46 22.52 3.69
C ASP A 38 -8.36 20.99 3.74
N TYR A 39 -7.98 20.34 2.63
CA TYR A 39 -7.84 18.89 2.57
C TYR A 39 -6.45 18.47 2.11
N LEU A 40 -5.83 17.60 2.91
CA LEU A 40 -4.60 16.91 2.59
C LEU A 40 -4.91 15.44 2.29
N LEU A 41 -4.56 15.02 1.08
CA LEU A 41 -4.73 13.68 0.57
C LEU A 41 -3.37 12.98 0.58
N THR A 42 -3.27 11.85 1.27
CA THR A 42 -2.06 11.04 1.30
C THR A 42 -2.40 9.61 0.91
N ALA A 43 -1.84 9.16 -0.22
CA ALA A 43 -1.91 7.76 -0.60
C ALA A 43 -0.70 7.03 -0.02
N VAL A 44 -0.92 5.92 0.67
CA VAL A 44 0.14 5.09 1.27
C VAL A 44 -0.16 3.60 1.04
N PRO A 45 0.88 2.78 0.87
CA PRO A 45 0.70 1.35 0.70
C PRO A 45 0.15 0.72 1.99
N SER A 46 -0.90 -0.09 1.86
CA SER A 46 -1.52 -0.79 2.98
C SER A 46 -0.76 -2.07 3.33
N GLN A 47 -0.60 -2.35 4.63
CA GLN A 47 0.04 -3.58 5.12
C GLN A 47 -0.76 -4.84 4.75
N THR A 48 -2.06 -4.72 4.55
CA THR A 48 -2.96 -5.84 4.22
C THR A 48 -3.07 -6.08 2.71
N GLY A 49 -2.28 -5.35 1.91
CA GLY A 49 -2.35 -5.37 0.44
C GLY A 49 -3.23 -4.24 -0.12
N GLY A 50 -2.80 -3.67 -1.25
CA GLY A 50 -3.44 -2.53 -1.90
C GLY A 50 -3.01 -1.17 -1.36
N ASP A 51 -3.75 -0.12 -1.74
CA ASP A 51 -3.46 1.26 -1.38
C ASP A 51 -4.52 1.79 -0.40
N ALA A 52 -4.06 2.58 0.57
CA ALA A 52 -4.90 3.34 1.48
C ALA A 52 -4.79 4.83 1.16
N LEU A 53 -5.92 5.52 1.11
CA LEU A 53 -6.01 6.96 0.91
C LEU A 53 -6.48 7.61 2.22
N TYR A 54 -5.60 8.41 2.80
CA TYR A 54 -5.91 9.25 3.95
C TYR A 54 -6.36 10.61 3.46
N VAL A 55 -7.53 11.05 3.92
CA VAL A 55 -8.03 12.39 3.68
C VAL A 55 -8.10 13.08 5.03
N THR A 56 -7.27 14.11 5.18
CA THR A 56 -7.16 14.91 6.40
C THR A 56 -7.76 16.27 6.13
N ASP A 57 -8.79 16.63 6.90
CA ASP A 57 -9.27 18.01 7.01
C ASP A 57 -8.30 18.78 7.91
N THR A 58 -7.54 19.69 7.32
CA THR A 58 -6.50 20.48 8.01
C THR A 58 -7.10 21.55 8.93
N ARG A 59 -8.37 21.93 8.72
CA ARG A 59 -9.08 22.93 9.52
C ARG A 59 -9.64 22.32 10.81
N THR A 60 -10.20 21.11 10.72
CA THR A 60 -10.83 20.44 11.88
C THR A 60 -9.97 19.35 12.51
N GLY A 61 -8.88 18.93 11.86
CA GLY A 61 -8.05 17.82 12.33
C GLY A 61 -8.72 16.45 12.17
N ARG A 62 -9.82 16.36 11.42
CA ARG A 62 -10.51 15.09 11.16
C ARG A 62 -9.80 14.32 10.06
N VAL A 63 -9.70 13.00 10.23
CA VAL A 63 -9.16 12.10 9.22
C VAL A 63 -10.18 11.05 8.85
N ILE A 64 -10.24 10.72 7.56
CA ILE A 64 -10.93 9.54 7.06
C ILE A 64 -9.94 8.72 6.23
N VAL A 65 -9.96 7.41 6.44
CA VAL A 65 -9.12 6.45 5.75
C VAL A 65 -9.99 5.65 4.80
N PHE A 66 -9.66 5.71 3.53
CA PHE A 66 -10.20 4.83 2.50
C PHE A 66 -9.20 3.74 2.19
N ALA A 67 -9.68 2.53 1.92
CA ALA A 67 -8.86 1.47 1.36
C ALA A 67 -9.47 1.01 0.03
N TRP A 68 -8.60 0.62 -0.89
CA TRP A 68 -9.03 -0.02 -2.12
C TRP A 68 -9.63 -1.41 -1.84
N ASP A 69 -10.87 -1.65 -2.28
CA ASP A 69 -11.46 -2.99 -2.32
C ASP A 69 -11.24 -3.61 -3.71
N PRO A 70 -10.41 -4.65 -3.85
CA PRO A 70 -10.15 -5.28 -5.13
C PRO A 70 -11.36 -6.02 -5.72
N ASN A 71 -12.33 -6.44 -4.89
CA ASN A 71 -13.53 -7.15 -5.34
C ASN A 71 -14.53 -6.18 -5.96
N GLN A 72 -14.70 -5.02 -5.34
CA GLN A 72 -15.65 -3.99 -5.79
C GLN A 72 -15.01 -2.96 -6.71
N ARG A 73 -13.67 -2.95 -6.82
CA ARG A 73 -12.88 -1.95 -7.56
C ARG A 73 -13.26 -0.52 -7.19
N THR A 74 -13.42 -0.29 -5.89
CA THR A 74 -13.82 1.00 -5.33
C THR A 74 -13.06 1.32 -4.05
N LEU A 75 -12.99 2.61 -3.70
CA LEU A 75 -12.51 3.05 -2.41
C LEU A 75 -13.63 2.92 -1.38
N VAL A 76 -13.37 2.14 -0.33
CA VAL A 76 -14.30 1.96 0.79
C VAL A 76 -13.77 2.65 2.04
N PRO A 77 -14.61 3.39 2.79
CA PRO A 77 -14.19 3.96 4.07
C PRO A 77 -13.91 2.83 5.06
N LYS A 78 -12.74 2.87 5.69
CA LYS A 78 -12.30 1.88 6.69
C LYS A 78 -12.30 2.46 8.10
N ALA A 79 -11.94 3.73 8.25
CA ALA A 79 -11.87 4.38 9.56
C ALA A 79 -12.09 5.89 9.44
N THR A 80 -12.63 6.48 10.50
CA THR A 80 -12.69 7.93 10.72
C THR A 80 -12.21 8.21 12.14
N GLY A 81 -11.48 9.30 12.32
CA GLY A 81 -10.99 9.70 13.63
C GLY A 81 -10.57 11.16 13.67
N ASP A 82 -10.17 11.60 14.87
CA ASP A 82 -9.54 12.88 15.10
C ASP A 82 -8.04 12.66 15.28
N LEU A 83 -7.22 13.39 14.52
CA LEU A 83 -5.76 13.29 14.60
C LEU A 83 -5.25 13.65 16.00
N THR A 84 -5.99 14.51 16.71
CA THR A 84 -5.67 14.92 18.09
C THR A 84 -5.71 13.76 19.08
N GLN A 85 -6.50 12.72 18.81
CA GLN A 85 -6.60 11.54 19.68
C GLN A 85 -5.42 10.57 19.52
N LEU A 86 -4.63 10.70 18.45
CA LEU A 86 -3.49 9.82 18.17
C LEU A 86 -2.17 10.29 18.82
N ILE A 87 -2.16 11.45 19.48
CA ILE A 87 -0.94 12.07 20.07
C ILE A 87 -0.94 11.94 21.62
N LYS A 88 -1.92 11.24 22.20
CA LYS A 88 -1.98 10.93 23.64
C LYS A 88 -1.42 9.54 23.94
#